data_AF-A0A2M8BA95-F1
#
_entry.id   AF-A0A2M8BA95-F1
#
_cell.length_a   1.000
_cell.length_b   1.000
_cell.length_c   1.000
_cell.angle_alpha   90.00
_cell.angle_beta   90.00
_cell.angle_gamma   90.00
#
_symmetry.space_group_name_H-M   'P 1'
#
loop_
_entity.id
_entity.type
_entity.pdbx_description
1 polymer ?
#
loop_
_entity_poly.entity_id
_entity_poly.type
_entity_poly.pdbx_seq_one_letter_code
_entity_poly.pdbx_strand_id
1 'polypeptide(L)'
;MAGIKWLSCLCAVMILLSSSAALAEWDPRTFAKALKAAEEDYVAGNFAEAGIKYAQLTGVLKEALASSAVPEAQQERASEALLVIGYQLARCHQQTKDCQSAADVYSELLATTGLTDGLMVKFTVRAAEARVCMAENAVKAGDAQLARAHLDTVSQLLSGVVGIPLDEVLSEELAADLETVQNETLAKQETLDAQRKGLLVASTEELIRSKECVGAETALTKLPGEDIDQAELTRLRGELDVACPPRVRRTRHDLCRAGRGWARWGAAADGRCSGDRRRWRH
;
A
#
# COMPACT_ATOMS: atom_id res chain seq x y z
N MET A 1 -53.05 4.69 48.54
CA MET A 1 -53.42 6.09 48.23
C MET A 1 -52.10 6.79 47.91
N ALA A 2 -51.66 6.81 46.65
CA ALA A 2 -52.09 7.68 45.55
C ALA A 2 -51.64 9.14 45.75
N GLY A 3 -50.71 9.60 44.91
CA GLY A 3 -50.33 11.02 44.85
C GLY A 3 -49.02 11.35 44.12
N ILE A 4 -48.84 10.90 42.87
CA ILE A 4 -47.79 11.37 41.95
C ILE A 4 -48.39 12.42 41.00
N LYS A 5 -47.76 13.60 40.90
CA LYS A 5 -47.75 14.55 39.75
C LYS A 5 -46.45 15.37 39.86
N TRP A 6 -45.32 15.01 39.22
CA TRP A 6 -44.85 15.28 37.85
C TRP A 6 -44.78 16.76 37.39
N LEU A 7 -43.55 17.13 36.97
CA LEU A 7 -43.10 18.21 36.04
C LEU A 7 -43.15 19.65 36.59
N SER A 8 -42.11 20.50 36.53
CA SER A 8 -41.05 20.64 35.52
C SER A 8 -39.91 21.51 36.06
N CYS A 9 -38.65 21.10 35.90
CA CYS A 9 -37.56 22.02 35.56
C CYS A 9 -36.40 21.20 34.97
N LEU A 10 -36.52 20.90 33.69
CA LEU A 10 -35.43 20.45 32.83
C LEU A 10 -34.49 21.65 32.62
N CYS A 11 -33.38 21.67 33.35
CA CYS A 11 -32.17 22.40 32.96
C CYS A 11 -30.97 21.46 33.18
N ALA A 12 -30.38 21.05 32.06
CA ALA A 12 -28.99 20.64 31.91
C ALA A 12 -28.50 19.43 32.72
N VAL A 13 -28.78 18.24 32.18
CA VAL A 13 -27.70 17.28 31.93
C VAL A 13 -26.71 17.98 30.99
N MET A 14 -25.54 18.37 31.50
CA MET A 14 -24.26 18.57 30.80
C MET A 14 -23.37 19.54 31.59
N ILE A 15 -22.13 19.10 31.83
CA ILE A 15 -20.96 19.89 32.21
C ILE A 15 -20.95 20.36 33.66
N LEU A 16 -20.28 19.57 34.50
CA LEU A 16 -19.21 20.01 35.43
C LEU A 16 -18.56 18.75 36.04
N LEU A 17 -18.08 17.86 35.15
CA LEU A 17 -16.91 17.02 35.44
C LEU A 17 -15.72 17.98 35.48
N SER A 18 -15.55 18.65 36.60
CA SER A 18 -14.43 19.56 36.84
C SER A 18 -13.97 19.31 38.25
N SER A 19 -13.14 18.30 38.42
CA SER A 19 -12.04 18.25 39.37
C SER A 19 -11.23 16.97 39.14
N SER A 20 -10.08 17.14 38.51
CA SER A 20 -8.88 16.34 38.79
C SER A 20 -8.85 14.90 38.26
N ALA A 21 -8.79 14.73 36.94
CA ALA A 21 -7.58 14.05 36.49
C ALA A 21 -6.47 15.03 36.89
N ALA A 22 -5.83 14.80 38.03
CA ALA A 22 -4.61 15.52 38.35
C ALA A 22 -3.79 15.48 37.06
N LEU A 23 -3.37 16.66 36.56
CA LEU A 23 -2.25 16.73 35.61
C LEU A 23 -1.28 15.68 36.11
N ALA A 24 -1.10 14.59 35.36
CA ALA A 24 -0.17 13.55 35.78
C ALA A 24 1.15 14.29 35.90
N GLU A 25 1.53 14.61 37.14
CA GLU A 25 2.70 15.42 37.41
C GLU A 25 3.83 14.66 36.74
N TRP A 26 4.51 15.33 35.80
CA TRP A 26 5.58 14.72 35.04
C TRP A 26 6.59 14.14 36.03
N ASP A 27 6.60 12.81 36.16
CA ASP A 27 7.53 12.10 37.03
C ASP A 27 8.59 11.40 36.17
N PRO A 28 9.79 11.99 36.04
CA PRO A 28 10.85 11.42 35.23
C PRO A 28 11.34 10.07 35.77
N ARG A 29 11.16 9.77 37.07
CA ARG A 29 11.58 8.48 37.64
C ARG A 29 10.63 7.37 37.24
N THR A 30 9.32 7.62 37.34
CA THR A 30 8.30 6.66 36.89
C THR A 30 8.41 6.45 35.39
N PHE A 31 8.61 7.52 34.61
CA PHE A 31 8.84 7.43 33.17
C PHE A 31 10.08 6.57 32.84
N ALA A 32 11.23 6.84 33.47
CA ALA A 32 12.46 6.08 33.23
C ALA A 32 12.32 4.59 33.61
N LYS A 33 11.58 4.28 34.69
CA LYS A 33 11.29 2.88 35.07
C LYS A 33 10.44 2.17 34.02
N ALA A 34 9.42 2.84 33.50
CA ALA A 34 8.57 2.30 32.45
C ALA A 34 9.32 2.12 31.12
N LEU A 35 10.18 3.09 30.75
CA LEU A 35 11.06 2.99 29.59
C LEU A 35 12.00 1.78 29.71
N LYS A 36 12.67 1.62 30.84
CA LYS A 36 13.54 0.47 31.09
C LYS A 36 12.79 -0.87 30.96
N ALA A 37 11.56 -0.93 31.46
CA ALA A 37 10.73 -2.13 31.34
C ALA A 37 10.27 -2.43 29.90
N ALA A 38 10.19 -1.42 29.03
CA ALA A 38 9.94 -1.61 27.60
C ALA A 38 11.20 -2.09 26.87
N GLU A 39 12.36 -1.53 27.21
CA GLU A 39 13.67 -1.94 26.68
C GLU A 39 14.03 -3.37 27.07
N GLU A 40 13.75 -3.78 28.32
CA GLU A 40 13.96 -5.16 28.79
C GLU A 40 13.13 -6.16 27.98
N ASP A 41 11.85 -5.86 27.71
CA ASP A 41 11.01 -6.70 26.85
C ASP A 41 11.55 -6.74 25.41
N TYR A 42 11.96 -5.60 24.87
CA TYR A 42 12.48 -5.50 23.51
C TYR A 42 13.74 -6.36 23.34
N VAL A 43 14.69 -6.25 24.27
CA VAL A 43 15.94 -7.03 24.27
C VAL A 43 15.65 -8.52 24.49
N ALA A 44 14.63 -8.87 25.28
CA ALA A 44 14.18 -10.25 25.45
C ALA A 44 13.46 -10.83 24.22
N GLY A 45 13.17 -10.03 23.19
CA GLY A 45 12.42 -10.44 22.00
C GLY A 45 10.91 -10.46 22.19
N ASN A 46 10.40 -9.94 23.32
CA ASN A 46 8.97 -9.81 23.62
C ASN A 46 8.40 -8.56 22.93
N PHE A 47 8.44 -8.54 21.59
CA PHE A 47 8.17 -7.33 20.80
C PHE A 47 6.73 -6.83 20.90
N ALA A 48 5.76 -7.72 21.12
CA ALA A 48 4.36 -7.32 21.29
C ALA A 48 4.16 -6.56 22.61
N GLU A 49 4.71 -7.08 23.70
CA GLU A 49 4.68 -6.46 25.02
C GLU A 49 5.48 -5.15 25.06
N ALA A 50 6.69 -5.16 24.46
CA ALA A 50 7.49 -3.95 24.29
C ALA A 50 6.73 -2.88 23.49
N GLY A 51 6.06 -3.27 22.40
CA GLY A 51 5.26 -2.36 21.57
C GLY A 51 4.13 -1.69 22.36
N ILE A 52 3.39 -2.45 23.18
CA ILE A 52 2.35 -1.88 24.06
C ILE A 52 2.95 -0.84 25.02
N LYS A 53 4.09 -1.16 25.65
CA LYS A 53 4.76 -0.25 26.60
C LYS A 53 5.30 0.99 25.90
N TYR A 54 5.92 0.86 24.73
CA TYR A 54 6.40 2.01 23.95
C TYR A 54 5.24 2.90 23.49
N ALA A 55 4.11 2.34 23.04
CA ALA A 55 2.94 3.12 22.68
C ALA A 55 2.38 3.93 23.87
N GLN A 56 2.35 3.34 25.07
CA GLN A 56 1.96 4.04 26.29
C GLN A 56 2.94 5.18 26.62
N LEU A 57 4.26 4.92 26.54
CA LEU A 57 5.30 5.93 26.77
C LEU A 57 5.22 7.08 25.76
N THR A 58 4.96 6.79 24.49
CA THR A 58 4.71 7.80 23.45
C THR A 58 3.54 8.70 23.83
N GLY A 59 2.41 8.12 24.26
CA GLY A 59 1.23 8.87 24.68
C GLY A 59 1.52 9.79 25.87
N VAL A 60 2.13 9.24 26.92
CA VAL A 60 2.51 10.00 28.13
C VAL A 60 3.44 11.16 27.79
N LEU A 61 4.45 10.93 26.97
CA LEU A 61 5.45 11.96 26.65
C LEU A 61 4.89 13.05 25.72
N LYS A 62 4.06 12.69 24.73
CA LYS A 62 3.34 13.67 23.89
C LYS A 62 2.42 14.54 24.73
N GLU A 63 1.65 13.94 25.65
CA GLU A 63 0.75 14.69 26.54
C GLU A 63 1.52 15.61 27.48
N ALA A 64 2.62 15.13 28.07
CA ALA A 64 3.45 15.93 28.97
C ALA A 64 4.12 17.12 28.26
N LEU A 65 4.56 16.93 27.01
CA LEU A 65 5.09 18.02 26.17
C LEU A 65 3.99 19.03 25.79
N ALA A 66 2.83 18.55 25.32
CA ALA A 66 1.72 19.40 24.90
C ALA A 66 1.12 20.23 26.05
N SER A 67 1.11 19.69 27.27
CA SER A 67 0.63 20.36 28.48
C SER A 67 1.70 21.22 29.17
N SER A 68 2.92 21.29 28.63
CA SER A 68 4.08 21.95 29.27
C SER A 68 4.39 21.42 30.67
N ALA A 69 4.01 20.18 30.97
CA ALA A 69 4.33 19.50 32.23
C ALA A 69 5.82 19.15 32.32
N VAL A 70 6.49 18.96 31.17
CA VAL A 70 7.95 18.79 31.11
C VAL A 70 8.63 20.15 31.33
N PRO A 71 9.55 20.28 32.31
CA PRO A 71 10.32 21.50 32.52
C PRO A 71 11.05 21.94 31.26
N GLU A 72 11.09 23.25 30.98
CA GLU A 72 11.71 23.82 29.77
C GLU A 72 13.13 23.29 29.50
N ALA A 73 13.98 23.22 30.55
CA ALA A 73 15.34 22.68 30.48
C ALA A 73 15.44 21.17 30.14
N GLN A 74 14.31 20.48 30.01
CA GLN A 74 14.21 19.07 29.65
C GLN A 74 13.42 18.85 28.35
N GLN A 75 12.78 19.87 27.78
CA GLN A 75 11.90 19.71 26.62
C GLN A 75 12.61 19.18 25.39
N GLU A 76 13.82 19.66 25.11
CA GLU A 76 14.64 19.17 23.99
C GLU A 76 14.92 17.68 24.13
N ARG A 77 15.47 17.26 25.28
CA ARG A 77 15.74 15.85 25.59
C ARG A 77 14.47 14.98 25.59
N ALA A 78 13.34 15.52 26.05
CA ALA A 78 12.05 14.84 25.99
C ALA A 78 11.58 14.66 24.53
N SER A 79 11.81 15.65 23.66
CA SER A 79 11.49 15.56 22.24
C SER A 79 12.37 14.54 21.53
N GLU A 80 13.68 14.50 21.85
CA GLU A 80 14.58 13.46 21.36
C GLU A 80 14.19 12.05 21.85
N ALA A 81 13.82 11.92 23.12
CA ALA A 81 13.34 10.65 23.67
C ALA A 81 12.07 10.18 22.95
N LEU A 82 11.19 11.10 22.55
CA LEU A 82 9.99 10.76 21.77
C LEU A 82 10.35 10.16 20.41
N LEU A 83 11.39 10.66 19.74
CA LEU A 83 11.89 10.09 18.49
C LEU A 83 12.44 8.67 18.69
N VAL A 84 13.22 8.46 19.75
CA VAL A 84 13.78 7.13 20.08
C VAL A 84 12.69 6.13 20.40
N ILE A 85 11.72 6.51 21.23
CA ILE A 85 10.59 5.66 21.62
C ILE A 85 9.72 5.34 20.41
N GLY A 86 9.40 6.35 19.58
CA GLY A 86 8.64 6.16 18.36
C GLY A 86 9.36 5.21 17.38
N TYR A 87 10.67 5.34 17.25
CA TYR A 87 11.47 4.43 16.45
C TYR A 87 11.36 2.99 16.96
N GLN A 88 11.50 2.76 18.26
CA GLN A 88 11.40 1.41 18.84
C GLN A 88 9.99 0.84 18.74
N LEU A 89 8.96 1.67 18.88
CA LEU A 89 7.57 1.27 18.63
C LEU A 89 7.39 0.77 17.19
N ALA A 90 7.87 1.52 16.20
CA ALA A 90 7.80 1.10 14.80
C ALA A 90 8.57 -0.21 14.56
N ARG A 91 9.74 -0.38 15.18
CA ARG A 91 10.50 -1.65 15.14
C ARG A 91 9.70 -2.81 15.74
N CYS A 92 9.02 -2.62 16.88
CA CYS A 92 8.15 -3.64 17.46
C CYS A 92 7.04 -4.06 16.50
N HIS A 93 6.39 -3.11 15.83
CA HIS A 93 5.40 -3.40 14.80
C HIS A 93 5.98 -4.19 13.61
N GLN A 94 7.18 -3.83 13.13
CA GLN A 94 7.85 -4.61 12.08
C GLN A 94 8.18 -6.04 12.51
N GLN A 95 8.67 -6.24 13.74
CA GLN A 95 9.00 -7.56 14.26
C GLN A 95 7.76 -8.45 14.46
N THR A 96 6.63 -7.83 14.81
CA THR A 96 5.33 -8.51 14.95
C THR A 96 4.54 -8.62 13.64
N LYS A 97 5.12 -8.19 12.51
CA LYS A 97 4.52 -8.17 11.16
C LYS A 97 3.26 -7.29 11.04
N ASP A 98 3.09 -6.35 11.96
CA ASP A 98 2.08 -5.29 11.86
C ASP A 98 2.59 -4.13 10.99
N CYS A 99 2.61 -4.37 9.68
CA CYS A 99 3.32 -3.50 8.74
C CYS A 99 2.59 -2.17 8.49
N GLN A 100 1.27 -2.11 8.69
CA GLN A 100 0.50 -0.88 8.62
C GLN A 100 0.88 0.05 9.79
N SER A 101 0.80 -0.44 11.03
CA SER A 101 1.15 0.37 12.21
C SER A 101 2.61 0.82 12.16
N ALA A 102 3.53 -0.03 11.70
CA ALA A 102 4.92 0.37 11.48
C ALA A 102 5.05 1.54 10.48
N ALA A 103 4.36 1.46 9.34
CA ALA A 103 4.39 2.50 8.33
C ALA A 103 3.78 3.83 8.84
N ASP A 104 2.72 3.76 9.64
CA ASP A 104 2.07 4.93 10.23
C ASP A 104 3.00 5.65 11.23
N VAL A 105 3.65 4.89 12.12
CA VAL A 105 4.59 5.46 13.08
C VAL A 105 5.80 6.06 12.38
N TYR A 106 6.37 5.41 11.35
CA TYR A 106 7.46 6.01 10.57
C TYR A 106 7.03 7.26 9.81
N SER A 107 5.80 7.30 9.29
CA SER A 107 5.26 8.49 8.63
C SER A 107 5.13 9.66 9.61
N GLU A 108 4.70 9.38 10.85
CA GLU A 108 4.65 10.39 11.91
C GLU A 108 6.05 10.89 12.28
N LEU A 109 7.03 9.98 12.43
CA LEU A 109 8.42 10.36 12.71
C LEU A 109 8.97 11.28 11.61
N LEU A 110 8.79 10.92 10.33
CA LEU A 110 9.24 11.72 9.19
C LEU A 110 8.55 13.09 9.08
N ALA A 111 7.35 13.24 9.64
CA ALA A 111 6.66 14.53 9.71
C ALA A 111 7.22 15.47 10.79
N THR A 112 8.15 15.00 11.63
CA THR A 112 8.76 15.80 12.70
C THR A 112 9.73 16.83 12.10
N THR A 113 9.59 18.10 12.50
CA THR A 113 10.49 19.18 12.07
C THR A 113 11.82 19.10 12.80
N GLY A 114 12.92 19.46 12.13
CA GLY A 114 14.25 19.55 12.75
C GLY A 114 14.97 18.22 12.93
N LEU A 115 14.53 17.16 12.24
CA LEU A 115 15.30 15.92 12.14
C LEU A 115 16.67 16.20 11.50
N THR A 116 17.70 15.55 12.04
CA THR A 116 19.00 15.50 11.39
C THR A 116 18.92 14.65 10.12
N ASP A 117 19.78 14.91 9.15
CA ASP A 117 19.83 14.14 7.90
C ASP A 117 19.99 12.63 8.16
N GLY A 118 20.83 12.25 9.12
CA GLY A 118 20.99 10.85 9.53
C GLY A 118 19.69 10.22 10.05
N LEU A 119 18.91 10.93 10.87
CA LEU A 119 17.62 10.43 11.35
C LEU A 119 16.59 10.37 10.22
N MET A 120 16.55 11.36 9.33
CA MET A 120 15.66 11.33 8.15
C MET A 120 15.95 10.12 7.27
N VAL A 121 17.22 9.86 6.96
CA VAL A 121 17.65 8.71 6.15
C VAL A 121 17.28 7.40 6.86
N LYS A 122 17.61 7.27 8.14
CA LYS A 122 17.27 6.09 8.95
C LYS A 122 15.77 5.80 8.95
N PHE A 123 14.93 6.81 9.18
CA PHE A 123 13.48 6.63 9.20
C PHE A 123 12.92 6.35 7.81
N THR A 124 13.47 6.96 6.76
CA THR A 124 13.03 6.75 5.37
C THR A 124 13.28 5.32 4.91
N VAL A 125 14.47 4.77 5.15
CA VAL A 125 14.80 3.38 4.80
C VAL A 125 13.90 2.40 5.56
N ARG A 126 13.63 2.65 6.85
CA ARG A 126 12.76 1.78 7.64
C ARG A 126 11.27 1.93 7.29
N ALA A 127 10.83 3.11 6.87
CA ALA A 127 9.50 3.32 6.30
C ALA A 127 9.34 2.51 5.00
N ALA A 128 10.36 2.50 4.15
CA ALA A 128 10.38 1.71 2.91
C ALA A 128 10.29 0.20 3.22
N GLU A 129 11.04 -0.29 4.21
CA GLU A 129 10.95 -1.69 4.69
C GLU A 129 9.51 -2.05 5.13
N ALA A 130 8.84 -1.18 5.88
CA ALA A 130 7.45 -1.39 6.28
C ALA A 130 6.49 -1.44 5.06
N ARG A 131 6.67 -0.55 4.08
CA ARG A 131 5.88 -0.54 2.83
C ARG A 131 6.12 -1.79 1.97
N VAL A 132 7.35 -2.30 1.91
CA VAL A 132 7.66 -3.58 1.26
C VAL A 132 6.89 -4.73 1.92
N CYS A 133 6.83 -4.76 3.25
CA CYS A 133 6.02 -5.77 3.94
C CYS A 133 4.52 -5.65 3.58
N MET A 134 3.98 -4.43 3.49
CA MET A 134 2.59 -4.23 3.06
C MET A 134 2.36 -4.71 1.62
N ALA A 135 3.30 -4.44 0.71
CA ALA A 135 3.25 -4.95 -0.66
C ALA A 135 3.28 -6.48 -0.69
N GLU A 136 4.10 -7.12 0.15
CA GLU A 136 4.13 -8.58 0.28
C GLU A 136 2.78 -9.15 0.73
N ASN A 137 2.13 -8.51 1.71
CA ASN A 137 0.81 -8.92 2.16
C ASN A 137 -0.25 -8.76 1.06
N ALA A 138 -0.18 -7.68 0.27
CA ALA A 138 -1.09 -7.45 -0.86
C ALA A 138 -0.87 -8.48 -1.98
N VAL A 139 0.38 -8.82 -2.32
CA VAL A 139 0.69 -9.90 -3.28
C VAL A 139 0.14 -11.24 -2.80
N LYS A 140 0.33 -11.58 -1.52
CA LYS A 140 -0.23 -12.82 -0.93
C LYS A 140 -1.76 -12.85 -0.97
N ALA A 141 -2.40 -11.70 -0.84
CA ALA A 141 -3.86 -11.56 -0.95
C ALA A 141 -4.36 -11.55 -2.42
N GLY A 142 -3.45 -11.53 -3.41
CA GLY A 142 -3.80 -11.41 -4.82
C GLY A 142 -4.18 -10.00 -5.27
N ASP A 143 -4.00 -8.99 -4.40
CA ASP A 143 -4.32 -7.59 -4.73
C ASP A 143 -3.13 -6.89 -5.38
N ALA A 144 -3.02 -7.07 -6.70
CA ALA A 144 -1.92 -6.50 -7.47
C ALA A 144 -1.92 -4.96 -7.52
N GLN A 145 -3.07 -4.30 -7.36
CA GLN A 145 -3.16 -2.83 -7.39
C GLN A 145 -2.71 -2.23 -6.06
N LEU A 146 -3.15 -2.81 -4.94
CA LEU A 146 -2.66 -2.40 -3.62
C LEU A 146 -1.16 -2.67 -3.48
N ALA A 147 -0.68 -3.82 -3.98
CA ALA A 147 0.75 -4.11 -4.03
C ALA A 147 1.52 -3.03 -4.81
N ARG A 148 1.02 -2.62 -5.99
CA ARG A 148 1.63 -1.54 -6.79
C ARG A 148 1.73 -0.25 -5.99
N ALA A 149 0.64 0.21 -5.38
CA ALA A 149 0.61 1.46 -4.63
C ALA A 149 1.66 1.50 -3.51
N HIS A 150 1.87 0.37 -2.82
CA HIS A 150 2.93 0.25 -1.82
C HIS A 150 4.32 0.26 -2.44
N LEU A 151 4.56 -0.46 -3.53
CA LEU A 151 5.87 -0.47 -4.22
C LEU A 151 6.22 0.90 -4.81
N ASP A 152 5.25 1.64 -5.35
CA ASP A 152 5.46 3.02 -5.82
C ASP A 152 5.90 3.93 -4.66
N THR A 153 5.31 3.74 -3.47
CA THR A 153 5.72 4.47 -2.26
C THR A 153 7.14 4.10 -1.84
N VAL A 154 7.54 2.82 -1.96
CA VAL A 154 8.92 2.38 -1.69
C VAL A 154 9.90 3.10 -2.61
N SER A 155 9.62 3.14 -3.92
CA SER A 155 10.45 3.87 -4.89
C SER A 155 10.58 5.35 -4.54
N GLN A 156 9.47 6.00 -4.17
CA GLN A 156 9.48 7.41 -3.79
C GLN A 156 10.37 7.65 -2.56
N LEU A 157 10.20 6.85 -1.50
CA LEU A 157 11.00 6.97 -0.28
C LEU A 157 12.48 6.77 -0.56
N LEU A 158 12.85 5.69 -1.26
CA LEU A 158 14.25 5.36 -1.50
C LEU A 158 14.92 6.28 -2.52
N SER A 159 14.17 6.87 -3.47
CA SER A 159 14.74 7.84 -4.42
C SER A 159 15.37 9.06 -3.74
N GLY A 160 14.87 9.45 -2.56
CA GLY A 160 15.44 10.54 -1.76
C GLY A 160 16.66 10.14 -0.92
N VAL A 161 16.97 8.85 -0.81
CA VAL A 161 18.09 8.32 -0.02
C VAL A 161 19.23 7.85 -0.92
N VAL A 162 18.90 7.30 -2.10
CA VAL A 162 19.89 6.82 -3.07
C VAL A 162 20.82 7.97 -3.46
N GLY A 163 22.12 7.78 -3.23
CA GLY A 163 23.17 8.76 -3.53
C GLY A 163 23.61 9.61 -2.34
N ILE A 164 23.00 9.45 -1.16
CA ILE A 164 23.52 10.03 0.08
C ILE A 164 24.67 9.13 0.59
N PRO A 165 25.88 9.66 0.80
CA PRO A 165 26.96 8.93 1.46
C PRO A 165 26.59 8.72 2.93
N LEU A 166 26.15 7.50 3.28
CA LEU A 166 25.58 7.20 4.60
C LEU A 166 26.59 7.38 5.74
N ASP A 167 27.87 7.14 5.48
CA ASP A 167 28.99 7.32 6.40
C ASP A 167 29.27 8.79 6.74
N GLU A 168 28.80 9.74 5.93
CA GLU A 168 28.91 11.18 6.23
C GLU A 168 27.82 11.65 7.22
N VAL A 169 26.70 10.93 7.32
CA VAL A 169 25.52 11.34 8.11
C VAL A 169 25.18 10.40 9.26
N LEU A 170 25.80 9.22 9.32
CA LEU A 170 25.62 8.20 10.35
C LEU A 170 26.98 7.72 10.87
N SER A 171 26.99 7.08 12.04
CA SER A 171 28.16 6.30 12.46
C SER A 171 28.41 5.16 11.49
N GLU A 172 29.67 4.78 11.27
CA GLU A 172 30.08 3.73 10.32
C GLU A 172 29.29 2.42 10.48
N GLU A 173 29.16 1.91 11.72
CA GLU A 173 28.37 0.70 12.03
C GLU A 173 26.91 0.84 11.59
N LEU A 174 26.30 2.00 11.85
CA LEU A 174 24.90 2.25 11.51
C LEU A 174 24.71 2.49 10.01
N ALA A 175 25.70 3.09 9.34
CA ALA A 175 25.70 3.27 7.90
C ALA A 175 25.72 1.91 7.18
N ALA A 176 26.61 1.00 7.57
CA ALA A 176 26.73 -0.33 7.00
C ALA A 176 25.46 -1.19 7.21
N ASP A 177 24.90 -1.15 8.44
CA ASP A 177 23.65 -1.82 8.75
C ASP A 177 22.49 -1.28 7.90
N LEU A 178 22.41 0.04 7.73
CA LEU A 178 21.32 0.67 6.98
C LEU A 178 21.47 0.44 5.47
N GLU A 179 22.68 0.44 4.93
CA GLU A 179 22.96 0.08 3.54
C GLU A 179 22.52 -1.36 3.24
N THR A 180 22.82 -2.29 4.16
CA THR A 180 22.36 -3.69 4.05
C THR A 180 20.84 -3.76 3.95
N VAL A 181 20.15 -3.07 4.87
CA VAL A 181 18.66 -3.02 4.89
C VAL A 181 18.11 -2.36 3.63
N GLN A 182 18.74 -1.29 3.15
CA GLN A 182 18.32 -0.61 1.92
C GLN A 182 18.43 -1.55 0.71
N ASN A 183 19.55 -2.27 0.57
CA ASN A 183 19.78 -3.21 -0.52
C ASN A 183 18.81 -4.40 -0.46
N GLU A 184 18.56 -4.95 0.73
CA GLU A 184 17.54 -5.99 0.92
C GLU A 184 16.13 -5.50 0.57
N THR A 185 15.80 -4.26 0.93
CA THR A 185 14.53 -3.63 0.61
C THR A 185 14.35 -3.46 -0.90
N LEU A 186 15.38 -3.00 -1.61
CA LEU A 186 15.38 -2.89 -3.07
C LEU A 186 15.22 -4.25 -3.76
N ALA A 187 16.01 -5.25 -3.36
CA ALA A 187 15.92 -6.60 -3.92
C ALA A 187 14.54 -7.24 -3.69
N LYS A 188 13.95 -7.00 -2.51
CA LYS A 188 12.62 -7.48 -2.17
C LYS A 188 11.54 -6.75 -2.97
N GLN A 189 11.68 -5.43 -3.17
CA GLN A 189 10.81 -4.65 -4.03
C GLN A 189 10.79 -5.19 -5.46
N GLU A 190 11.95 -5.47 -6.06
CA GLU A 190 12.05 -6.04 -7.41
C GLU A 190 11.35 -7.41 -7.49
N THR A 191 11.55 -8.26 -6.49
CA THR A 191 10.90 -9.57 -6.40
C THR A 191 9.38 -9.45 -6.33
N LEU A 192 8.87 -8.54 -5.49
CA LEU A 192 7.43 -8.33 -5.33
C LEU A 192 6.80 -7.69 -6.57
N ASP A 193 7.53 -6.81 -7.26
CA ASP A 193 7.08 -6.24 -8.52
C ASP A 193 6.91 -7.33 -9.59
N ALA A 194 7.86 -8.25 -9.71
CA ALA A 194 7.75 -9.40 -10.61
C ALA A 194 6.55 -10.31 -10.25
N GLN A 195 6.36 -10.61 -8.96
CA GLN A 195 5.21 -11.42 -8.51
C GLN A 195 3.87 -10.74 -8.79
N ARG A 196 3.76 -9.44 -8.51
CA ARG A 196 2.60 -8.62 -8.82
C ARG A 196 2.27 -8.63 -10.31
N LYS A 197 3.27 -8.48 -11.17
CA LYS A 197 3.11 -8.56 -12.64
C LYS A 197 2.59 -9.94 -13.06
N GLY A 198 3.15 -11.01 -12.48
CA GLY A 198 2.66 -12.38 -12.68
C GLY A 198 1.18 -12.57 -12.30
N LEU A 199 0.73 -11.96 -11.20
CA LEU A 199 -0.69 -11.99 -10.80
C LEU A 199 -1.61 -11.31 -11.83
N LEU A 200 -1.18 -10.18 -12.40
CA LEU A 200 -1.95 -9.47 -13.42
C LEU A 200 -2.09 -10.30 -14.71
N VAL A 201 -1.00 -10.93 -15.16
CA VAL A 201 -1.00 -11.84 -16.31
C VAL A 201 -1.93 -13.02 -16.05
N ALA A 202 -1.75 -13.73 -14.93
CA ALA A 202 -2.54 -14.92 -14.60
C ALA A 202 -4.05 -14.62 -14.48
N SER A 203 -4.41 -13.48 -13.88
CA SER A 203 -5.80 -13.03 -13.79
C SER A 203 -6.40 -12.75 -15.19
N THR A 204 -5.62 -12.13 -16.08
CA THR A 204 -6.04 -11.86 -17.45
C THR A 204 -6.21 -13.15 -18.25
N GLU A 205 -5.29 -14.10 -18.11
CA GLU A 205 -5.39 -15.42 -18.76
C GLU A 205 -6.63 -16.20 -18.30
N GLU A 206 -6.98 -16.10 -17.02
CA GLU A 206 -8.19 -16.75 -16.51
C GLU A 206 -9.47 -16.14 -17.09
N LEU A 207 -9.54 -14.82 -17.23
CA LEU A 207 -10.67 -14.15 -17.92
C LEU A 207 -10.79 -14.60 -19.38
N ILE A 208 -9.66 -14.72 -20.08
CA ILE A 208 -9.62 -15.22 -21.47
C ILE A 208 -10.10 -16.67 -21.52
N ARG A 209 -9.58 -17.54 -20.64
CA ARG A 209 -9.95 -18.96 -20.56
C ARG A 209 -11.43 -19.16 -20.24
N SER A 210 -11.97 -18.33 -19.34
CA SER A 210 -13.37 -18.31 -18.96
C SER A 210 -14.29 -17.59 -19.96
N LYS A 211 -13.73 -17.08 -21.08
CA LYS A 211 -14.44 -16.35 -22.15
C LYS A 211 -15.18 -15.11 -21.67
N GLU A 212 -14.68 -14.47 -20.61
CA GLU A 212 -15.18 -13.19 -20.11
C GLU A 212 -14.58 -12.03 -20.92
N CYS A 213 -14.97 -11.92 -22.19
CA CYS A 213 -14.31 -11.07 -23.18
C CYS A 213 -14.19 -9.59 -22.75
N VAL A 214 -15.27 -9.01 -22.22
CA VAL A 214 -15.26 -7.59 -21.77
C VAL A 214 -14.35 -7.42 -20.55
N GLY A 215 -14.30 -8.42 -19.66
CA GLY A 215 -13.41 -8.43 -18.51
C GLY A 215 -11.95 -8.50 -18.95
N ALA A 216 -11.62 -9.41 -19.87
CA ALA A 216 -10.28 -9.57 -20.42
C ALA A 216 -9.81 -8.33 -21.22
N GLU A 217 -10.66 -7.74 -22.06
CA GLU A 217 -10.38 -6.47 -22.75
C GLU A 217 -10.10 -5.35 -21.75
N THR A 218 -10.95 -5.22 -20.72
CA THR A 218 -10.78 -4.21 -19.68
C THR A 218 -9.47 -4.44 -18.91
N ALA A 219 -9.14 -5.69 -18.59
CA ALA A 219 -7.87 -6.04 -17.94
C ALA A 219 -6.69 -5.61 -18.81
N LEU A 220 -6.66 -6.02 -20.09
CA LEU A 220 -5.59 -5.71 -21.04
C LEU A 220 -5.38 -4.20 -21.28
N THR A 221 -6.44 -3.40 -21.23
CA THR A 221 -6.33 -1.93 -21.32
C THR A 221 -5.80 -1.28 -20.04
N LYS A 222 -6.02 -1.94 -18.89
CA LYS A 222 -5.56 -1.48 -17.58
C LYS A 222 -4.17 -1.99 -17.21
N LEU A 223 -3.65 -3.00 -17.92
CA LEU A 223 -2.25 -3.42 -17.81
C LEU A 223 -1.37 -2.24 -18.22
N PRO A 224 -0.62 -1.64 -17.28
CA PRO A 224 0.21 -0.50 -17.59
C PRO A 224 1.31 -0.92 -18.57
N GLY A 225 1.57 -0.09 -19.60
CA GLY A 225 2.59 -0.41 -20.61
C GLY A 225 4.02 -0.52 -20.06
N GLU A 226 4.27 -0.01 -18.84
CA GLU A 226 5.54 -0.15 -18.10
C GLU A 226 5.57 -1.41 -17.23
N ASP A 227 4.41 -2.03 -16.97
CA ASP A 227 4.30 -3.16 -16.05
C ASP A 227 4.45 -4.52 -16.74
N ILE A 228 4.10 -4.64 -18.02
CA ILE A 228 4.17 -5.89 -18.77
C ILE A 228 4.85 -5.60 -20.10
N ASP A 229 5.80 -6.46 -20.49
CA ASP A 229 6.52 -6.28 -21.73
C ASP A 229 5.58 -6.37 -22.97
N GLN A 230 6.02 -5.75 -24.05
CA GLN A 230 5.21 -5.64 -25.26
C GLN A 230 4.94 -7.01 -25.92
N ALA A 231 5.83 -8.01 -25.72
CA ALA A 231 5.67 -9.33 -26.28
C ALA A 231 4.54 -10.09 -25.57
N GLU A 232 4.50 -10.00 -24.24
CA GLU A 232 3.49 -10.61 -23.39
C GLU A 232 2.11 -9.97 -23.60
N LEU A 233 2.06 -8.64 -23.71
CA LEU A 233 0.82 -7.94 -24.08
C LEU A 233 0.29 -8.40 -25.45
N THR A 234 1.19 -8.58 -26.43
CA THR A 234 0.83 -9.06 -27.77
C THR A 234 0.33 -10.50 -27.75
N ARG A 235 0.97 -11.37 -26.95
CA ARG A 235 0.54 -12.76 -26.74
C ARG A 235 -0.89 -12.81 -26.16
N LEU A 236 -1.14 -12.11 -25.05
CA LEU A 236 -2.45 -12.09 -24.39
C LEU A 236 -3.55 -11.53 -25.30
N ARG A 237 -3.26 -10.50 -26.11
CA ARG A 237 -4.20 -9.99 -27.13
C ARG A 237 -4.52 -11.03 -28.19
N GLY A 238 -3.51 -11.75 -28.69
CA GLY A 238 -3.72 -12.83 -29.65
C GLY A 238 -4.58 -13.97 -29.08
N GLU A 239 -4.37 -14.33 -27.82
CA GLU A 239 -5.19 -15.34 -27.13
C GLU A 239 -6.64 -14.88 -26.95
N LEU A 240 -6.83 -13.61 -26.58
CA LEU A 240 -8.16 -13.01 -26.49
C LEU A 240 -8.87 -13.03 -27.85
N ASP A 241 -8.22 -12.65 -28.94
CA ASP A 241 -8.81 -12.65 -30.29
C ASP A 241 -9.29 -14.05 -30.72
N VAL A 242 -8.59 -15.10 -30.28
CA VAL A 242 -8.98 -16.51 -30.52
C VAL A 242 -10.16 -16.93 -29.65
N ALA A 243 -10.13 -16.61 -28.36
CA ALA A 243 -11.17 -16.99 -27.40
C ALA A 243 -12.48 -16.19 -27.59
N CYS A 244 -12.33 -14.93 -28.00
CA CYS A 244 -13.36 -13.92 -28.13
C CYS A 244 -13.29 -13.27 -29.52
N PRO A 245 -13.57 -14.03 -30.59
CA PRO A 245 -13.47 -13.50 -31.94
C PRO A 245 -14.37 -12.27 -32.06
N PRO A 246 -13.86 -11.16 -32.63
CA PRO A 246 -14.66 -9.97 -32.83
C PRO A 246 -15.92 -10.39 -33.57
N ARG A 247 -17.09 -9.90 -33.13
CA ARG A 247 -18.33 -10.11 -33.88
C ARG A 247 -18.11 -9.49 -35.24
N VAL A 248 -17.67 -10.31 -36.19
CA VAL A 248 -17.68 -9.98 -37.61
C VAL A 248 -19.13 -9.61 -37.85
N ARG A 249 -19.40 -8.30 -37.98
CA ARG A 249 -20.56 -7.85 -38.74
C ARG A 249 -20.38 -8.57 -40.06
N ARG A 250 -21.08 -9.69 -40.24
CA ARG A 250 -21.21 -10.34 -41.53
C ARG A 250 -21.82 -9.28 -42.42
N THR A 251 -20.98 -8.49 -43.05
CA THR A 251 -21.41 -7.69 -44.18
C THR A 251 -21.89 -8.72 -45.20
N ARG A 252 -23.01 -8.45 -45.86
CA ARG A 252 -23.63 -9.35 -46.87
C ARG A 252 -22.63 -9.93 -47.89
N HIS A 253 -21.45 -9.33 -48.03
CA HIS A 253 -20.36 -9.78 -48.87
C HIS A 253 -19.78 -11.16 -48.50
N ASP A 254 -19.65 -11.51 -47.21
CA ASP A 254 -19.03 -12.78 -46.80
C ASP A 254 -19.95 -13.99 -47.01
N LEU A 255 -21.27 -13.77 -46.87
CA LEU A 255 -22.28 -14.78 -47.20
C LEU A 255 -22.30 -15.13 -48.69
N CYS A 256 -21.87 -14.22 -49.57
CA CYS A 256 -21.77 -14.48 -51.01
C CYS A 256 -20.53 -15.29 -51.40
N ARG A 257 -19.49 -15.34 -50.56
CA ARG A 257 -18.28 -16.13 -50.84
C ARG A 257 -18.42 -17.58 -50.38
N ALA A 258 -19.15 -17.82 -49.29
CA ALA A 258 -19.49 -19.17 -48.81
C ALA A 258 -20.48 -19.92 -49.72
N GLY A 259 -21.33 -19.20 -50.48
CA GLY A 259 -22.29 -19.80 -51.41
C GLY A 259 -21.71 -20.40 -52.70
N ARG A 260 -20.39 -20.33 -52.94
CA ARG A 260 -19.76 -20.88 -54.15
C ARG A 260 -19.23 -22.31 -54.03
N GLY A 261 -19.34 -22.93 -52.86
CA GLY A 261 -18.86 -24.30 -52.63
C GLY A 261 -19.91 -25.41 -52.70
N TRP A 262 -21.20 -25.10 -52.54
CA TRP A 262 -22.23 -26.11 -52.30
C TRP A 262 -23.55 -25.73 -52.98
N ALA A 263 -23.76 -26.21 -54.22
CA ALA A 263 -25.09 -26.31 -54.84
C ALA A 263 -25.05 -27.27 -56.05
N ARG A 264 -24.71 -28.53 -55.80
CA ARG A 264 -25.34 -29.65 -56.52
C ARG A 264 -26.59 -29.96 -55.67
N TRP A 265 -27.74 -30.11 -56.31
CA TRP A 265 -29.08 -30.37 -55.74
C TRP A 265 -29.92 -29.14 -55.35
N GLY A 266 -30.87 -28.81 -56.23
CA GLY A 266 -32.29 -28.69 -55.85
C GLY A 266 -32.80 -27.37 -55.27
N ALA A 267 -33.31 -26.53 -56.17
CA ALA A 267 -34.47 -25.64 -56.01
C ALA A 267 -34.35 -24.30 -55.22
N ALA A 268 -34.77 -23.25 -55.96
CA ALA A 268 -35.31 -21.96 -55.55
C ALA A 268 -34.36 -20.96 -54.84
N ALA A 269 -33.66 -20.22 -55.70
CA ALA A 269 -33.15 -18.89 -55.43
C ALA A 269 -34.30 -17.88 -55.27
N ASP A 270 -34.20 -16.97 -54.30
CA ASP A 270 -34.55 -15.58 -54.52
C ASP A 270 -33.80 -14.66 -53.53
N GLY A 271 -32.90 -13.85 -54.09
CA GLY A 271 -32.04 -12.94 -53.33
C GLY A 271 -30.86 -12.45 -54.17
N ARG A 272 -31.18 -11.75 -55.26
CA ARG A 272 -30.26 -11.23 -56.30
C ARG A 272 -28.96 -10.63 -55.76
N CYS A 273 -27.84 -11.23 -56.14
CA CYS A 273 -26.56 -10.53 -56.30
C CYS A 273 -26.56 -9.86 -57.68
N SER A 274 -26.93 -8.58 -57.73
CA SER A 274 -26.83 -7.78 -58.95
C SER A 274 -25.37 -7.50 -59.26
N GLY A 275 -24.82 -8.24 -60.24
CA GLY A 275 -23.54 -7.93 -60.85
C GLY A 275 -23.69 -6.71 -61.77
N ASP A 276 -23.06 -5.60 -61.41
CA ASP A 276 -22.95 -4.45 -62.30
C ASP A 276 -21.75 -4.69 -63.24
N ARG A 277 -22.03 -5.34 -64.37
CA ARG A 277 -21.15 -5.29 -65.54
C ARG A 277 -21.43 -3.97 -66.27
N ARG A 278 -20.56 -2.98 -66.09
CA ARG A 278 -20.31 -2.00 -67.15
C ARG A 278 -18.84 -2.00 -67.50
N ARG A 279 -18.55 -2.59 -68.66
CA ARG A 279 -17.29 -2.44 -69.38
C ARG A 279 -17.65 -1.85 -70.75
N TRP A 280 -16.79 -0.94 -71.20
CA TRP A 280 -16.44 -0.54 -72.57
C TRP A 280 -16.70 0.93 -72.97
N ARG A 281 -15.57 1.67 -72.90
CA ARG A 281 -14.96 2.61 -73.88
C ARG A 281 -15.68 3.89 -74.30
N HIS A 282 -15.01 5.03 -74.06
CA HIS A 282 -14.13 5.69 -75.04
C HIS A 282 -12.89 6.23 -74.33
#